data_AF-A0A7K5HT94-F1
#
_entry.id   AF-A0A7K5HT94-F1
#
_cell.length_a   1.000
_cell.length_b   1.000
_cell.length_c   1.000
_cell.angle_alpha   90.00
_cell.angle_beta   90.00
_cell.angle_gamma   90.00
#
_symmetry.space_group_name_H-M   'P 1'
#
loop_
_entity.id
_entity.type
_entity.pdbx_description
1 polymer ?
#
loop_
_entity_poly.entity_id
_entity_poly.type
_entity_poly.pdbx_seq_one_letter_code
_entity_poly.pdbx_strand_id
1 'polypeptide(L)'
;YPSGHLAILVARENKQQICIVQEDKPTNAKIQAVFMSNGRSTCYYPNGAVWINMNIQGGQYLDQAGNRVKRWTWPNSVLSPGPHVPLNPIFISLNQYVGVRILRQDKIIVSFLAKGQQAKFNMGTKVQASDVGRLPPPAPLGEDDLLLLAFRVRILQLFNRLQG
;
A
#
# COMPACT_ATOMS: atom_id res chain seq x y z
N TYR A 1 -18.42 8.11 12.84
CA TYR A 1 -17.90 7.61 14.12
C TYR A 1 -19.00 7.59 15.16
N PRO A 2 -18.85 6.86 16.29
CA PRO A 2 -19.79 6.95 17.42
C PRO A 2 -20.02 8.38 17.94
N SER A 3 -19.02 9.25 17.78
CA SER A 3 -19.05 10.69 18.06
C SER A 3 -19.97 11.51 17.14
N GLY A 4 -20.41 10.96 16.01
CA GLY A 4 -21.12 11.68 14.95
C GLY A 4 -20.23 12.24 13.83
N HIS A 5 -18.91 12.27 13.99
CA HIS A 5 -18.02 12.78 12.93
C HIS A 5 -17.92 11.82 11.74
N LEU A 6 -17.61 12.36 10.55
CA LEU A 6 -17.42 11.58 9.33
C LEU A 6 -16.24 10.61 9.49
N ALA A 7 -16.46 9.32 9.22
CA ALA A 7 -15.41 8.30 9.33
C ALA A 7 -14.80 7.94 7.98
N ILE A 8 -15.66 7.51 7.05
CA ILE A 8 -15.24 7.01 5.75
C ILE A 8 -16.15 7.65 4.71
N LEU A 9 -15.55 8.31 3.72
CA LEU A 9 -16.24 8.82 2.54
C LEU A 9 -15.86 7.92 1.36
N VAL A 10 -16.87 7.36 0.69
CA VAL A 10 -16.70 6.62 -0.56
C VAL A 10 -17.43 7.36 -1.66
N ALA A 11 -16.68 7.84 -2.65
CA ALA A 11 -17.23 8.52 -3.82
C ALA A 11 -16.90 7.73 -5.08
N ARG A 12 -17.82 7.72 -6.04
CA ARG A 12 -17.66 7.07 -7.34
C ARG A 12 -18.07 8.05 -8.43
N GLU A 13 -17.19 8.23 -9.40
CA GLU A 13 -17.47 8.97 -10.63
C GLU A 13 -17.05 8.09 -11.82
N ASN A 14 -18.01 7.76 -12.69
CA ASN A 14 -17.80 6.83 -13.80
C ASN A 14 -17.19 5.49 -13.31
N LYS A 15 -16.03 5.11 -13.87
CA LYS A 15 -15.26 3.91 -13.48
C LYS A 15 -14.23 4.19 -12.36
N GLN A 16 -14.17 5.43 -11.85
CA GLN A 16 -13.26 5.81 -10.79
C GLN A 16 -13.96 5.79 -9.44
N GLN A 17 -13.29 5.26 -8.43
CA GLN A 17 -13.76 5.24 -7.05
C GLN A 17 -12.64 5.72 -6.14
N ILE A 18 -12.99 6.55 -5.16
CA ILE A 18 -12.11 6.99 -4.10
C ILE A 18 -12.74 6.66 -2.75
N CYS A 19 -11.92 6.18 -1.83
CA CYS A 19 -12.28 5.96 -0.43
C CYS A 19 -11.32 6.77 0.43
N ILE A 20 -11.86 7.66 1.26
CA ILE A 20 -11.11 8.54 2.15
C ILE A 20 -11.52 8.19 3.58
N VAL A 21 -10.54 7.89 4.42
CA VAL A 21 -10.71 7.74 5.87
C VAL A 21 -10.31 9.05 6.53
N GLN A 22 -11.15 9.59 7.41
CA GLN A 22 -10.90 10.83 8.15
C GLN A 22 -10.71 10.57 9.64
N GLU A 23 -10.01 11.47 10.32
CA GLU A 23 -9.91 11.49 11.78
C GLU A 23 -11.28 11.69 12.44
N ASP A 24 -11.44 11.15 13.64
CA ASP A 24 -12.61 11.38 14.47
C ASP A 24 -12.55 12.76 15.15
N LYS A 25 -12.72 13.83 14.37
CA LYS A 25 -12.67 15.22 14.83
C LYS A 25 -13.80 16.07 14.25
N PRO A 26 -14.30 17.09 14.99
CA PRO A 26 -15.40 17.95 14.54
C PRO A 26 -14.98 18.94 13.46
N THR A 27 -13.75 19.46 13.53
CA THR A 27 -13.23 20.48 12.62
C THR A 27 -11.81 20.11 12.18
N ASN A 28 -11.45 20.49 10.96
CA ASN A 28 -10.12 20.24 10.38
C ASN A 28 -9.67 18.77 10.50
N ALA A 29 -10.60 17.83 10.35
CA ALA A 29 -10.31 16.41 10.39
C ALA A 29 -9.31 16.04 9.28
N LYS A 30 -8.16 15.50 9.67
CA LYS A 30 -7.13 15.10 8.72
C LYS A 30 -7.53 13.80 8.02
N ILE A 31 -6.98 13.61 6.83
CA ILE A 31 -7.10 12.35 6.10
C ILE A 31 -6.13 11.34 6.71
N GLN A 32 -6.65 10.18 7.10
CA GLN A 32 -5.85 9.07 7.62
C GLN A 32 -5.51 8.04 6.55
N ALA A 33 -6.34 7.92 5.52
CA ALA A 33 -6.02 7.09 4.36
C ALA A 33 -6.81 7.51 3.11
N VAL A 34 -6.25 7.25 1.94
CA VAL A 34 -6.88 7.40 0.64
C VAL A 34 -6.65 6.12 -0.17
N PHE A 35 -7.70 5.58 -0.78
CA PHE A 35 -7.63 4.47 -1.71
C PHE A 35 -8.34 4.84 -3.00
N MET A 36 -7.67 4.65 -4.13
CA MET A 36 -8.20 4.98 -5.45
C MET A 36 -8.32 3.71 -6.30
N SER A 37 -9.35 3.62 -7.13
CA SER A 37 -9.59 2.47 -8.01
C SER A 37 -8.54 2.29 -9.11
N ASN A 38 -7.62 3.24 -9.32
CA ASN A 38 -6.45 3.06 -10.17
C ASN A 38 -5.30 2.34 -9.44
N GLY A 39 -5.53 1.81 -8.23
CA GLY A 39 -4.58 1.07 -7.42
C GLY A 39 -3.67 1.93 -6.55
N ARG A 40 -3.67 3.26 -6.71
CA ARG A 40 -2.92 4.15 -5.82
C ARG A 40 -3.61 4.25 -4.47
N SER A 41 -2.86 4.04 -3.40
CA SER A 41 -3.37 4.19 -2.05
C SER A 41 -2.29 4.74 -1.12
N THR A 42 -2.69 5.48 -0.10
CA THR A 42 -1.79 6.04 0.91
C THR A 42 -2.46 5.98 2.27
N CYS A 43 -1.72 5.57 3.30
CA CYS A 43 -2.14 5.61 4.71
C CYS A 43 -1.16 6.47 5.50
N TYR A 44 -1.65 7.16 6.51
CA TYR A 44 -0.88 8.10 7.31
C TYR A 44 -0.84 7.69 8.79
N TYR A 45 0.26 8.01 9.44
CA TYR A 45 0.33 8.04 10.90
C TYR A 45 -0.50 9.21 11.46
N PRO A 46 -0.86 9.20 12.76
CA PRO A 46 -1.60 10.30 13.39
C PRO A 46 -0.89 11.67 13.31
N ASN A 47 0.44 11.69 13.20
CA ASN A 47 1.22 12.91 13.00
C ASN A 47 1.16 13.44 11.56
N GLY A 48 0.56 12.70 10.62
CA GLY A 48 0.47 13.04 9.20
C GLY A 48 1.60 12.49 8.34
N ALA A 49 2.61 11.83 8.92
CA ALA A 49 3.66 11.17 8.15
C ALA A 49 3.08 10.01 7.33
N VAL A 50 3.63 9.76 6.14
CA VAL A 50 3.22 8.64 5.30
C VAL A 50 3.61 7.35 6.00
N TRP A 51 2.65 6.46 6.20
CA TRP A 51 2.89 5.14 6.77
C TRP A 51 2.98 4.08 5.67
N ILE A 52 2.04 4.10 4.73
CA ILE A 52 2.02 3.18 3.60
C ILE A 52 1.76 3.98 2.34
N ASN A 53 2.53 3.70 1.29
CA ASN A 53 2.26 4.16 -0.06
C ASN A 53 2.28 2.97 -1.01
N MET A 54 1.24 2.81 -1.84
CA MET A 54 1.14 1.70 -2.77
C MET A 54 0.47 2.11 -4.08
N ASN A 55 0.78 1.36 -5.12
CA ASN A 55 0.26 1.50 -6.48
C ASN A 55 0.07 0.10 -7.11
N ILE A 56 -0.17 0.04 -8.43
CA ILE A 56 -0.34 -1.23 -9.17
C ILE A 56 0.92 -2.07 -9.33
N GLN A 57 2.11 -1.55 -9.02
CA GLN A 57 3.38 -2.30 -9.07
C GLN A 57 3.70 -2.93 -7.72
N GLY A 58 3.35 -2.25 -6.62
CA GLY A 58 3.68 -2.71 -5.28
C GLY A 58 3.36 -1.68 -4.22
N GLY A 59 4.12 -1.72 -3.14
CA GLY A 59 4.02 -0.72 -2.08
C GLY A 59 5.22 -0.69 -1.15
N GLN A 60 5.20 0.31 -0.29
CA GLN A 60 6.23 0.59 0.70
C GLN A 60 5.57 0.86 2.05
N TYR A 61 6.25 0.40 3.10
CA TYR A 61 5.96 0.69 4.50
C TYR A 61 7.07 1.61 4.99
N LEU A 62 6.70 2.77 5.51
CA LEU A 62 7.61 3.76 6.05
C LEU A 62 7.42 3.88 7.57
N ASP A 63 8.48 4.23 8.27
CA ASP A 63 8.41 4.65 9.67
C ASP A 63 7.96 6.11 9.80
N GLN A 64 7.81 6.60 11.04
CA GLN A 64 7.37 7.97 11.30
C GLN A 64 8.39 9.04 10.88
N ALA A 65 9.65 8.68 10.68
CA ALA A 65 10.69 9.57 10.16
C ALA A 65 10.73 9.58 8.62
N GLY A 66 9.93 8.73 7.97
CA GLY A 66 9.88 8.59 6.51
C GLY A 66 10.92 7.61 5.97
N ASN A 67 11.62 6.85 6.81
CA ASN A 67 12.53 5.82 6.34
C ASN A 67 11.74 4.61 5.86
N ARG A 68 12.17 4.01 4.76
CA ARG A 68 11.54 2.81 4.18
C ARG A 68 11.92 1.57 4.99
N VAL A 69 10.96 1.01 5.72
CA VAL A 69 11.14 -0.22 6.52
C VAL A 69 10.92 -1.48 5.70
N LYS A 70 9.96 -1.43 4.75
CA LYS A 70 9.64 -2.59 3.91
C LYS A 70 9.19 -2.13 2.52
N ARG A 71 9.51 -2.93 1.51
CA ARG A 71 9.00 -2.79 0.14
C ARG A 71 8.49 -4.15 -0.34
N TRP A 72 7.43 -4.15 -1.13
CA TRP A 72 6.92 -5.36 -1.77
C TRP A 72 6.45 -5.04 -3.19
N THR A 73 6.39 -6.07 -4.02
CA THR A 73 5.80 -6.01 -5.37
C THR A 73 4.62 -6.95 -5.47
N TRP A 74 3.62 -6.61 -6.27
CA TRP A 74 2.51 -7.52 -6.54
C TRP A 74 2.94 -8.64 -7.52
N PRO A 75 2.40 -9.86 -7.37
CA PRO A 75 2.55 -10.90 -8.39
C PRO A 75 2.01 -10.40 -9.74
N ASN A 76 2.76 -10.57 -10.83
CA ASN A 76 2.45 -10.09 -12.19
C ASN A 76 2.61 -8.57 -12.44
N SER A 77 3.36 -7.85 -11.60
CA SER A 77 3.88 -6.53 -11.95
C SER A 77 4.93 -6.66 -13.07
N VAL A 78 4.48 -6.68 -14.33
CA VAL A 78 5.29 -6.86 -15.57
C VAL A 78 6.43 -5.83 -15.70
N LEU A 79 6.39 -4.74 -14.94
CA LEU A 79 7.28 -3.59 -15.07
C LEU A 79 8.40 -3.49 -14.01
N SER A 80 8.60 -4.47 -13.13
CA SER A 80 9.68 -4.38 -12.13
C SER A 80 10.83 -5.33 -12.45
N PRO A 81 11.94 -4.84 -13.05
CA PRO A 81 13.13 -5.66 -13.29
C PRO A 81 13.93 -6.00 -12.01
N GLY A 82 13.40 -5.66 -10.83
CA GLY A 82 14.04 -5.88 -9.53
C GLY A 82 13.63 -7.19 -8.84
N PRO A 83 14.26 -7.53 -7.70
CA PRO A 83 13.89 -8.70 -6.90
C PRO A 83 12.43 -8.58 -6.44
N HIS A 84 11.58 -9.53 -6.86
CA HIS A 84 10.21 -9.61 -6.38
C HIS A 84 10.21 -10.02 -4.90
N VAL A 85 9.94 -9.06 -4.01
CA VAL A 85 9.72 -9.35 -2.60
C VAL A 85 8.22 -9.56 -2.40
N PRO A 86 7.77 -10.78 -2.08
CA PRO A 86 6.36 -11.05 -1.86
C PRO A 86 5.85 -10.31 -0.61
N LEU A 87 4.58 -9.93 -0.63
CA LEU A 87 3.94 -9.31 0.51
C LEU A 87 3.63 -10.34 1.60
N ASN A 88 4.25 -10.20 2.77
CA ASN A 88 3.67 -10.71 4.02
C ASN A 88 2.50 -9.80 4.44
N PRO A 89 1.31 -10.33 4.80
CA PRO A 89 0.14 -9.53 5.11
C PRO A 89 0.43 -8.40 6.09
N ILE A 90 -0.04 -7.19 5.77
CA ILE A 90 0.13 -6.00 6.61
C ILE A 90 -1.21 -5.64 7.23
N PHE A 91 -1.17 -5.30 8.51
CA PHE A 91 -2.29 -4.83 9.29
C PHE A 91 -1.89 -3.54 9.97
N ILE A 92 -2.66 -2.48 9.76
CA ILE A 92 -2.46 -1.22 10.46
C ILE A 92 -3.79 -0.75 11.06
N SER A 93 -3.70 -0.14 12.24
CA SER A 93 -4.82 0.53 12.89
C SER A 93 -4.66 2.03 12.66
N LEU A 94 -5.54 2.63 11.86
CA LEU A 94 -5.51 4.08 11.59
C LEU A 94 -5.99 4.87 12.81
N ASN A 95 -6.97 4.29 13.52
CA ASN A 95 -7.46 4.77 14.82
C ASN A 95 -8.20 3.63 15.54
N GLN A 96 -8.78 3.90 16.71
CA GLN A 96 -9.48 2.90 17.53
C GLN A 96 -10.68 2.20 16.84
N TYR A 97 -11.23 2.77 15.77
CA TYR A 97 -12.38 2.24 15.03
C TYR A 97 -12.03 1.74 13.63
N VAL A 98 -10.96 2.25 13.00
CA VAL A 98 -10.62 1.97 11.60
C VAL A 98 -9.29 1.24 11.47
N GLY A 99 -9.32 0.07 10.83
CA GLY A 99 -8.13 -0.69 10.46
C GLY A 99 -8.03 -0.99 8.97
N VAL A 100 -6.81 -1.22 8.49
CA VAL A 100 -6.52 -1.59 7.09
C VAL A 100 -5.76 -2.90 7.08
N ARG A 101 -6.21 -3.84 6.24
CA ARG A 101 -5.56 -5.14 6.02
C ARG A 101 -5.16 -5.28 4.54
N ILE A 102 -3.87 -5.41 4.28
CA ILE A 102 -3.30 -5.54 2.94
C ILE A 102 -2.82 -6.98 2.77
N LEU A 103 -3.47 -7.72 1.88
CA LEU A 103 -3.16 -9.14 1.64
C LEU A 103 -2.57 -9.39 0.25
N ARG A 104 -3.14 -8.73 -0.77
CA ARG A 104 -2.77 -8.81 -2.19
C ARG A 104 -3.39 -7.62 -2.92
N GLN A 105 -2.99 -7.36 -4.16
CA GLN A 105 -3.37 -6.18 -4.93
C GLN A 105 -4.90 -5.94 -4.98
N ASP A 106 -5.69 -7.01 -5.11
CA ASP A 106 -7.15 -7.00 -5.20
C ASP A 106 -7.86 -7.31 -3.87
N LYS A 107 -7.10 -7.39 -2.76
CA LYS A 107 -7.63 -7.66 -1.42
C LYS A 107 -6.97 -6.73 -0.40
N ILE A 108 -7.43 -5.49 -0.42
CA ILE A 108 -7.05 -4.43 0.52
C ILE A 108 -8.32 -4.05 1.27
N ILE A 109 -8.44 -4.46 2.53
CA ILE A 109 -9.69 -4.33 3.29
C ILE A 109 -9.58 -3.19 4.30
N VAL A 110 -10.43 -2.19 4.16
CA VAL A 110 -10.69 -1.18 5.20
C VAL A 110 -11.83 -1.68 6.07
N SER A 111 -11.63 -1.74 7.39
CA SER A 111 -12.63 -2.18 8.35
C SER A 111 -12.97 -1.05 9.31
N PHE A 112 -14.25 -0.79 9.50
CA PHE A 112 -14.77 0.10 10.54
C PHE A 112 -15.51 -0.75 11.58
N LEU A 113 -15.09 -0.68 12.84
CA LEU A 113 -15.67 -1.43 13.95
C LEU A 113 -16.12 -0.46 15.05
N ALA A 114 -17.40 -0.47 15.38
CA ALA A 114 -17.93 0.32 16.49
C ALA A 114 -19.20 -0.33 17.07
N LYS A 115 -19.37 -0.25 18.40
CA LYS A 115 -20.57 -0.73 19.11
C LYS A 115 -20.96 -2.18 18.73
N GLY A 116 -19.97 -3.07 18.62
CA GLY A 116 -20.18 -4.48 18.25
C GLY A 116 -20.52 -4.73 16.77
N GLN A 117 -20.57 -3.70 15.93
CA GLN A 117 -20.90 -3.80 14.50
C GLN A 117 -19.67 -3.50 13.65
N GLN A 118 -19.53 -4.22 12.54
CA GLN A 118 -18.39 -4.09 11.63
C GLN A 118 -18.84 -3.90 10.18
N ALA A 119 -18.29 -2.87 9.53
CA ALA A 119 -18.36 -2.69 8.08
C ALA A 119 -16.98 -2.95 7.47
N LYS A 120 -16.94 -3.65 6.33
CA LYS A 120 -15.70 -3.93 5.59
C LYS A 120 -15.85 -3.49 4.15
N PHE A 121 -14.82 -2.82 3.64
CA PHE A 121 -14.77 -2.34 2.28
C PHE A 121 -13.51 -2.88 1.61
N ASN A 122 -13.66 -3.58 0.49
CA ASN A 122 -12.52 -3.97 -0.33
C ASN A 122 -12.15 -2.82 -1.26
N MET A 123 -10.95 -2.29 -1.06
CA MET A 123 -10.31 -1.23 -1.84
C MET A 123 -9.23 -1.77 -2.77
N GLY A 124 -9.05 -3.09 -2.81
CA GLY A 124 -8.13 -3.73 -3.74
C GLY A 124 -8.65 -3.66 -5.17
N THR A 125 -7.74 -3.44 -6.12
CA THR A 125 -8.08 -3.44 -7.55
C THR A 125 -7.16 -4.38 -8.30
N LYS A 126 -7.74 -5.26 -9.13
CA LYS A 126 -6.98 -6.06 -10.09
C LYS A 126 -6.84 -5.29 -11.40
N VAL A 127 -5.79 -4.48 -11.52
CA VAL A 127 -5.45 -3.81 -12.79
C VAL A 127 -4.53 -4.75 -13.57
N GLN A 128 -4.99 -5.23 -14.73
CA GLN A 128 -4.13 -6.00 -15.63
C GLN A 128 -3.19 -5.05 -16.39
N ALA A 129 -1.96 -5.48 -16.63
CA ALA A 129 -0.92 -4.73 -17.32
C ALA A 129 -1.20 -4.49 -18.83
N SER A 130 -2.42 -4.68 -19.31
CA SER A 130 -2.80 -4.33 -20.68
C SER A 130 -3.03 -2.83 -20.90
N ASP A 131 -3.11 -2.02 -19.83
CA ASP A 131 -3.17 -0.55 -19.88
C ASP A 131 -1.78 0.14 -19.82
N VAL A 132 -0.70 -0.61 -20.06
CA VAL A 132 0.71 -0.18 -19.83
C VAL A 132 1.20 0.93 -20.75
N GLY A 133 0.46 1.33 -21.79
CA GLY A 133 0.86 2.42 -22.69
C GLY A 133 0.99 3.82 -22.06
N ARG A 134 0.64 4.00 -20.78
CA ARG A 134 0.64 5.31 -20.11
C ARG A 134 1.37 5.38 -18.76
N LEU A 135 2.05 4.32 -18.32
CA LEU A 135 2.73 4.36 -17.03
C LEU A 135 4.11 5.01 -17.17
N PRO A 136 4.48 5.94 -16.26
CA PRO A 136 5.86 6.42 -16.22
C PRO A 136 6.81 5.23 -16.02
N PRO A 137 8.03 5.29 -16.57
CA PRO A 137 9.02 4.25 -16.36
C PRO A 137 9.16 3.99 -14.85
N PRO A 138 9.40 2.73 -14.45
CA PRO A 138 9.64 2.39 -13.05
C PRO A 138 10.64 3.36 -12.47
N ALA A 139 10.35 3.91 -11.29
CA ALA A 139 11.28 4.81 -10.63
C ALA A 139 12.66 4.12 -10.55
N PRO A 140 13.76 4.85 -10.83
CA PRO A 140 15.10 4.30 -10.73
C PRO A 140 15.28 3.57 -9.40
N LEU A 141 15.94 2.41 -9.44
CA LEU A 141 16.29 1.66 -8.23
C LEU A 141 17.08 2.58 -7.30
N GLY A 142 16.65 2.72 -6.05
CA GLY A 142 17.40 3.46 -5.04
C GLY A 142 18.72 2.76 -4.72
N GLU A 143 19.64 3.46 -4.05
CA GLU A 143 20.96 2.91 -3.68
C GLU A 143 20.84 1.58 -2.91
N ASP A 144 19.92 1.49 -1.94
CA ASP A 144 19.66 0.23 -1.22
C ASP A 144 19.22 -0.91 -2.15
N ASP A 145 18.45 -0.59 -3.19
CA ASP A 145 17.91 -1.58 -4.12
C ASP A 145 19.03 -2.10 -5.04
N LEU A 146 19.96 -1.24 -5.42
CA LEU A 146 21.17 -1.59 -6.16
C LEU A 146 22.12 -2.43 -5.29
N LEU A 147 22.31 -2.05 -4.03
CA LEU A 147 23.11 -2.83 -3.07
C LEU A 147 22.53 -4.22 -2.85
N LEU A 148 21.21 -4.33 -2.66
CA LEU A 148 20.54 -5.61 -2.47
C LEU A 148 20.64 -6.50 -3.73
N LEU A 149 20.57 -5.91 -4.92
CA LEU A 149 20.81 -6.62 -6.19
C LEU A 149 22.26 -7.13 -6.28
N ALA A 150 23.24 -6.30 -5.92
CA ALA A 150 24.65 -6.68 -5.91
C ALA A 150 24.93 -7.84 -4.92
N PHE A 151 24.37 -7.78 -3.71
CA PHE A 151 24.46 -8.87 -2.73
C PHE A 151 23.83 -10.16 -3.26
N ARG A 152 22.64 -10.08 -3.89
CA ARG A 152 21.99 -11.26 -4.48
C ARG A 152 22.85 -11.90 -5.57
N VAL A 153 23.41 -11.10 -6.47
CA VAL A 153 24.32 -11.61 -7.53
C VAL A 153 25.52 -12.32 -6.90
N ARG A 154 26.12 -11.72 -5.87
CA ARG A 154 27.26 -12.32 -5.16
C ARG A 154 26.89 -13.64 -4.48
N ILE A 155 25.72 -13.71 -3.84
CA ILE A 155 25.22 -14.95 -3.21
C ILE A 155 24.99 -16.04 -4.26
N LEU A 156 24.34 -15.72 -5.39
CA LEU A 156 24.11 -16.68 -6.47
C LEU A 156 25.42 -17.18 -7.09
N GLN A 157 26.41 -16.30 -7.26
CA GLN A 157 27.75 -16.68 -7.72
C GLN A 157 28.45 -17.63 -6.73
N LEU A 158 28.30 -17.40 -5.42
CA LEU A 158 28.85 -18.30 -4.39
C LEU A 158 28.18 -19.68 -4.44
N PHE A 159 26.85 -19.75 -4.59
CA PHE A 159 26.16 -21.02 -4.75
C PHE A 159 26.62 -21.79 -6.00
N ASN A 160 26.78 -21.10 -7.13
CA ASN A 160 27.30 -21.73 -8.35
C ASN A 160 28.72 -22.28 -8.17
N ARG A 161 29.56 -21.65 -7.34
CA ARG A 161 30.91 -22.14 -7.02
C ARG A 161 30.90 -23.36 -6.09
N LEU A 162 29.86 -23.55 -5.30
CA LEU A 162 29.71 -24.69 -4.38
C LEU A 162 29.10 -25.93 -5.06
N GLN A 163 28.47 -25.77 -6.22
CA GLN A 163 27.91 -26.87 -7.02
C GLN A 163 28.87 -27.39 -8.10
N GLY A 164 30.11 -26.86 -8.15
CA GLY A 164 31.20 -27.32 -9.01
C GLY A 164 32.14 -28.27 -8.30
#